data_AF-A0A6M8HWN8-F1
#
_entry.id   AF-A0A6M8HWN8-F1
#
_cell.length_a   1.000
_cell.length_b   1.000
_cell.length_c   1.000
_cell.angle_alpha   90.00
_cell.angle_beta   90.00
_cell.angle_gamma   90.00
#
_symmetry.space_group_name_H-M   'P 1'
#
loop_
_entity.id
_entity.type
_entity.pdbx_description
1 polymer ?
#
loop_
_entity_poly.entity_id
_entity_poly.type
_entity_poly.pdbx_seq_one_letter_code
_entity_poly.pdbx_strand_id
1 'polypeptide(L)'
;MAPVAVGLGGDIAIFHRSLPDTLFSAITGRDCSVVRLDRGESYCRPVDPPVPPTPYCTRSLAGVDCWASPERMPNIPMQVAQGPHQLTPEQDRKRLARWPASIGE
;
A
#
# COMPACT_ATOMS: atom_id res chain seq x y z
N MET A 1 26.64 -30.61 -5.12
CA MET A 1 25.46 -29.96 -5.72
C MET A 1 24.25 -30.84 -5.46
N ALA A 2 23.43 -30.51 -4.46
CA ALA A 2 22.18 -31.21 -4.19
C ALA A 2 21.07 -30.54 -5.02
N PRO A 3 20.20 -31.30 -5.71
CA PRO A 3 19.08 -30.72 -6.43
C PRO A 3 18.07 -30.19 -5.41
N VAL A 4 17.81 -28.89 -5.44
CA VAL A 4 16.71 -28.28 -4.68
C VAL A 4 15.43 -28.67 -5.40
N ALA A 5 14.66 -29.59 -4.81
CA ALA A 5 13.33 -29.92 -5.27
C ALA A 5 12.42 -28.69 -5.08
N VAL A 6 12.08 -28.00 -6.17
CA VAL A 6 11.10 -26.91 -6.17
C VAL A 6 9.71 -27.53 -6.09
N GLY A 7 9.27 -27.87 -4.88
CA GLY A 7 7.90 -28.28 -4.62
C GLY A 7 7.02 -27.04 -4.53
N LEU A 8 6.28 -26.73 -5.60
CA LEU A 8 5.44 -25.53 -5.77
C LEU A 8 4.23 -25.40 -4.80
N GLY A 9 4.12 -26.23 -3.76
CA GLY A 9 2.92 -26.29 -2.92
C GLY A 9 3.13 -26.38 -1.41
N GLY A 10 4.25 -26.91 -0.93
CA GLY A 10 4.49 -27.09 0.51
C GLY A 10 4.89 -25.79 1.21
N ASP A 11 5.65 -24.96 0.51
CA ASP A 11 6.05 -23.61 0.88
C ASP A 11 4.87 -22.63 0.91
N ILE A 12 3.93 -22.74 -0.03
CA ILE A 12 2.69 -21.95 -0.01
C ILE A 12 1.82 -22.32 1.21
N ALA A 13 1.73 -23.61 1.55
CA ALA A 13 0.93 -24.06 2.69
C ALA A 13 1.46 -23.57 4.04
N ILE A 14 2.77 -23.31 4.15
CA ILE A 14 3.43 -22.90 5.40
C ILE A 14 3.70 -21.39 5.45
N PHE A 15 4.22 -20.82 4.36
CA PHE A 15 4.70 -19.44 4.27
C PHE A 15 3.82 -18.55 3.39
N HIS A 16 2.72 -19.09 2.85
CA HIS A 16 1.83 -18.37 1.91
C HIS A 16 2.54 -17.81 0.68
N ARG A 17 3.73 -18.33 0.34
CA ARG A 17 4.54 -17.89 -0.79
C ARG A 17 5.41 -19.04 -1.28
N SER A 18 5.62 -19.11 -2.59
CA SER A 18 6.52 -20.12 -3.14
C SER A 18 7.99 -19.69 -3.15
N LEU A 19 8.92 -20.63 -3.16
CA LEU A 19 10.35 -20.40 -3.35
C LEU A 19 10.67 -19.68 -4.68
N PRO A 20 10.08 -20.04 -5.83
CA PRO A 20 10.31 -19.28 -7.06
C PRO A 20 9.77 -17.85 -6.98
N ASP A 21 8.67 -17.61 -6.27
CA ASP A 21 8.16 -16.25 -6.03
C ASP A 21 9.17 -15.41 -5.25
N THR A 22 9.81 -15.99 -4.23
CA THR A 22 10.86 -15.33 -3.44
C THR A 22 12.06 -14.96 -4.31
N LEU A 23 12.52 -15.89 -5.16
CA LEU A 23 13.64 -15.64 -6.07
C LEU A 23 13.29 -14.54 -7.08
N PHE A 24 12.12 -14.61 -7.70
CA PHE A 24 11.70 -13.63 -8.70
C PHE A 24 11.51 -12.24 -8.08
N SER A 25 11.03 -12.19 -6.85
CA SER A 25 10.86 -10.95 -6.10
C SER A 25 12.19 -10.33 -5.69
N ALA A 26 13.18 -11.16 -5.33
CA ALA A 26 14.54 -10.70 -5.07
C ALA A 26 15.20 -10.11 -6.33
N ILE A 27 15.01 -10.74 -7.49
CA ILE A 27 15.58 -10.28 -8.77
C ILE A 27 14.92 -8.98 -9.25
N THR A 28 13.59 -8.90 -9.17
CA THR A 28 12.84 -7.74 -9.68
C THR A 28 12.70 -6.61 -8.67
N GLY A 29 12.95 -6.86 -7.39
CA GLY A 29 12.67 -5.94 -6.28
C GLY A 29 11.17 -5.66 -6.06
N ARG A 30 10.29 -6.42 -6.71
CA ARG A 30 8.83 -6.30 -6.61
C ARG A 30 8.27 -7.46 -5.82
N ASP A 31 7.15 -7.22 -5.15
CA ASP A 31 6.45 -8.28 -4.43
C ASP A 31 5.65 -9.15 -5.41
N CYS A 32 6.23 -10.24 -5.90
CA CYS A 32 5.62 -11.17 -6.85
C CYS A 32 5.24 -12.49 -6.17
N SER A 33 4.02 -12.99 -6.41
CA SER A 33 3.53 -14.24 -5.81
C SER A 33 2.50 -14.93 -6.70
N VAL A 34 2.62 -16.26 -6.83
CA VAL A 34 1.63 -17.10 -7.52
C VAL A 34 0.26 -17.09 -6.82
N VAL A 35 0.23 -16.87 -5.51
CA VAL A 35 -1.02 -16.76 -4.74
C VAL A 35 -1.84 -15.54 -5.17
N ARG A 36 -1.19 -14.44 -5.61
CA ARG A 36 -1.89 -13.28 -6.17
C ARG A 36 -2.56 -13.64 -7.50
N LEU A 37 -1.86 -14.42 -8.32
CA LEU A 37 -2.38 -14.89 -9.60
C LEU A 37 -3.58 -15.83 -9.41
N ASP A 38 -3.55 -16.70 -8.41
CA ASP A 38 -4.67 -17.57 -8.04
C ASP A 38 -5.91 -16.77 -7.60
N ARG A 39 -5.71 -15.62 -6.95
CA ARG A 39 -6.79 -14.66 -6.60
C ARG A 39 -7.28 -13.81 -7.77
N GLY A 40 -6.77 -14.04 -8.99
CA GLY A 40 -7.10 -13.24 -10.17
C GLY A 40 -6.44 -11.86 -10.21
N GLU A 41 -5.44 -11.61 -9.35
CA GLU A 41 -4.65 -10.38 -9.35
C GLU A 41 -3.39 -10.52 -10.26
N SER A 42 -2.70 -9.40 -10.48
CA SER A 42 -1.40 -9.43 -11.17
C SER A 42 -0.35 -10.18 -10.36
N TYR A 43 0.49 -10.96 -11.05
CA TYR A 43 1.57 -11.76 -10.45
C TYR A 43 2.48 -10.93 -9.55
N CYS A 44 2.92 -9.76 -10.01
CA CYS A 44 3.65 -8.79 -9.19
C CYS A 44 2.70 -7.68 -8.70
N ARG A 45 2.85 -7.28 -7.43
CA ARG A 45 2.10 -6.17 -6.83
C ARG A 45 2.33 -4.89 -7.66
N PRO A 46 1.26 -4.20 -8.09
CA PRO A 46 1.39 -2.91 -8.77
C PRO A 46 1.98 -1.84 -7.84
N VAL A 47 2.54 -0.79 -8.42
CA VAL A 47 2.96 0.38 -7.64
C VAL A 47 1.71 1.10 -7.15
N ASP A 48 1.63 1.37 -5.85
CA ASP A 48 0.48 2.07 -5.27
C ASP A 48 0.39 3.48 -5.87
N PRO A 49 -0.80 3.92 -6.34
CA PRO A 49 -0.98 5.25 -6.89
C PRO A 49 -0.75 6.32 -5.82
N PRO A 50 -0.49 7.58 -6.23
CA PRO A 50 -0.38 8.70 -5.29
C PRO A 50 -1.65 8.81 -4.44
N VAL A 51 -1.47 9.01 -3.13
CA VAL A 51 -2.60 9.20 -2.21
C VAL A 51 -3.28 10.54 -2.54
N PRO A 52 -4.59 10.56 -2.83
CA PRO A 52 -5.28 11.81 -3.08
C PRO A 52 -5.27 12.69 -1.82
N PRO A 53 -5.18 14.02 -1.96
CA PRO A 53 -5.25 14.91 -0.82
C PRO A 53 -6.59 14.72 -0.11
N THR A 54 -6.54 14.57 1.21
CA THR A 54 -7.76 14.48 2.02
C THR A 54 -8.45 15.86 2.07
N PRO A 55 -9.78 15.92 1.94
CA PRO A 55 -10.49 17.19 1.92
C PRO A 55 -10.56 17.80 3.32
N TYR A 56 -10.48 19.13 3.38
CA TYR A 56 -10.64 19.88 4.62
C TYR A 56 -12.12 20.11 4.89
N CYS A 57 -12.69 19.41 5.87
CA CYS A 57 -14.13 19.50 6.17
C CYS A 57 -14.40 20.40 7.36
N THR A 58 -15.28 21.38 7.18
CA THR A 58 -15.65 22.41 8.17
C THR A 58 -17.12 22.30 8.52
N ARG A 59 -17.52 22.76 9.70
CA ARG A 59 -18.94 22.84 10.06
C ARG A 59 -19.53 24.20 9.67
N SER A 60 -20.57 24.18 8.84
CA SER A 60 -21.38 25.33 8.47
C SER A 60 -22.75 25.30 9.15
N LEU A 61 -23.59 26.31 8.87
CA LEU A 61 -24.96 26.37 9.38
C LEU A 61 -25.87 25.30 8.76
N ALA A 62 -25.58 24.88 7.54
CA ALA A 62 -26.38 23.91 6.80
C ALA A 62 -25.89 22.46 6.96
N GLY A 63 -24.67 22.25 7.48
CA GLY A 63 -24.11 20.91 7.65
C GLY A 63 -22.57 20.91 7.69
N VAL A 64 -21.98 19.86 7.11
CA VAL A 64 -20.53 19.73 6.95
C VAL A 64 -20.18 19.98 5.48
N ASP A 65 -19.31 20.95 5.25
CA ASP A 65 -18.81 21.30 3.91
C ASP A 65 -17.34 20.90 3.80
N CYS A 66 -16.99 20.20 2.72
CA CYS A 66 -15.63 19.69 2.48
C CYS A 66 -14.96 20.42 1.30
N TRP A 67 -13.77 20.95 1.57
CA TRP A 67 -13.04 21.82 0.65
C TRP A 67 -11.76 21.15 0.16
N ALA A 68 -11.50 21.25 -1.15
CA ALA A 68 -10.26 20.76 -1.75
C ALA A 68 -9.06 21.72 -1.60
N SER A 69 -9.32 22.99 -1.29
CA SER A 69 -8.27 24.01 -1.14
C SER A 69 -8.63 25.00 -0.02
N PRO A 70 -8.43 24.63 1.25
CA PRO A 70 -8.78 25.49 2.38
C PRO A 70 -7.99 26.80 2.42
N GLU A 71 -6.84 26.88 1.74
CA GLU A 71 -5.97 28.07 1.68
C GLU A 71 -6.63 29.25 0.96
N ARG A 72 -7.68 28.97 0.15
CA ARG A 72 -8.45 30.01 -0.55
C ARG A 72 -9.54 30.63 0.33
N MET A 73 -9.79 30.10 1.52
CA MET A 73 -10.82 30.62 2.42
C MET A 73 -10.25 31.73 3.33
N PRO A 74 -10.89 32.90 3.39
CA PRO A 74 -10.56 33.89 4.41
C PRO A 74 -10.99 33.35 5.79
N ASN A 75 -10.07 33.31 6.75
CA ASN A 75 -10.28 32.80 8.11
C ASN A 75 -10.78 31.34 8.14
N ILE A 76 -9.87 30.39 7.93
CA ILE A 76 -10.14 28.95 7.90
C ILE A 76 -10.82 28.51 9.22
N PRO A 77 -12.10 28.09 9.20
CA PRO A 77 -12.79 27.63 10.39
C PRO A 77 -12.31 26.23 10.79
N MET A 78 -12.42 25.86 12.07
CA MET A 78 -11.91 24.57 12.55
C MET A 78 -12.48 23.37 11.79
N GLN A 79 -11.60 22.42 11.49
CA GLN A 79 -11.97 21.15 10.88
C GLN A 79 -12.81 20.26 11.80
N VAL A 80 -13.75 19.54 11.21
CA VAL A 80 -14.59 18.55 11.90
C VAL A 80 -13.83 17.26 12.13
N ALA A 81 -13.07 16.81 11.14
CA ALA A 81 -12.22 15.62 11.25
C ALA A 81 -10.93 15.96 12.01
N GLN A 82 -10.49 15.11 12.93
CA GLN A 82 -9.26 15.30 13.72
C GLN A 82 -8.13 14.34 13.31
N GLY A 83 -8.28 13.65 12.17
CA GLY A 83 -7.31 12.70 11.65
C GLY A 83 -6.15 13.35 10.89
N PRO A 84 -5.07 12.60 10.64
CA PRO A 84 -3.98 13.05 9.79
C PRO A 84 -4.47 13.18 8.34
N HIS A 85 -4.16 14.31 7.72
CA HIS A 85 -4.56 14.62 6.34
C HIS A 85 -3.60 14.06 5.30
N GLN A 86 -2.41 13.66 5.73
CA GLN A 86 -1.35 13.11 4.90
C GLN A 86 -0.65 11.99 5.65
N LEU A 87 -0.05 11.08 4.88
CA LEU A 87 0.85 10.08 5.44
C LEU A 87 2.09 10.76 5.99
N THR A 88 2.60 10.28 7.12
CA THR A 88 3.94 10.65 7.57
C THR A 88 4.98 10.18 6.55
N PRO A 89 6.18 10.80 6.52
CA PRO A 89 7.26 10.37 5.62
C PRO A 89 7.60 8.88 5.77
N GLU A 90 7.44 8.33 6.98
CA GLU A 90 7.67 6.89 7.22
C GLU A 90 6.59 6.00 6.60
N GLN A 91 5.32 6.38 6.76
CA GLN A 91 4.21 5.65 6.14
C GLN A 91 4.29 5.72 4.60
N ASP A 92 4.69 6.87 4.05
CA ASP A 92 4.90 7.03 2.60
C ASP A 92 6.04 6.15 2.09
N ARG A 93 7.17 6.12 2.82
CA ARG A 93 8.30 5.24 2.52
C ARG A 93 7.93 3.76 2.56
N LYS A 94 7.12 3.33 3.53
CA LYS A 94 6.61 1.95 3.62
C LYS A 94 5.69 1.60 2.45
N ARG A 95 4.77 2.50 2.08
CA ARG A 95 3.90 2.33 0.89
C ARG A 95 4.74 2.09 -0.37
N LEU A 96 5.84 2.83 -0.49
CA LEU A 96 6.73 2.79 -1.66
C LEU A 96 7.89 1.78 -1.51
N ALA A 97 7.91 0.98 -0.45
CA ALA A 97 9.01 0.09 -0.15
C ALA A 97 9.12 -1.02 -1.22
N ARG A 98 10.37 -1.32 -1.61
CA ARG A 98 10.67 -2.49 -2.45
C ARG A 98 10.74 -3.76 -1.63
N TRP A 99 10.54 -4.89 -2.28
CA TRP A 99 10.71 -6.19 -1.65
C TRP A 99 12.18 -6.38 -1.19
N PRO A 100 12.46 -7.00 -0.03
CA PRO A 100 11.54 -7.62 0.94
C PRO A 100 11.06 -6.66 2.06
N ALA A 101 11.29 -5.35 1.96
CA ALA A 101 10.88 -4.43 3.02
C ALA A 101 9.35 -4.27 3.12
N SER A 102 8.59 -4.69 2.11
CA SER A 102 7.12 -4.60 2.06
C SER A 102 6.35 -5.74 2.75
N ILE A 103 7.02 -6.77 3.29
CA ILE A 103 6.35 -7.98 3.86
C ILE A 103 6.27 -8.01 5.40
N GLY A 104 6.82 -7.01 6.09
CA GLY A 104 7.00 -7.03 7.56
C GLY A 104 5.98 -6.22 8.36
N GLU A 105 4.69 -6.26 8.03
CA GLU A 105 3.61 -5.69 8.85
C GLU A 105 2.79 -6.78 9.56
#